data_AF-A0A948F3R4-F1
#
_entry.id   AF-A0A948F3R4-F1
#
_cell.length_a   1.000
_cell.length_b   1.000
_cell.length_c   1.000
_cell.angle_alpha   90.00
_cell.angle_beta   90.00
_cell.angle_gamma   90.00
#
_symmetry.space_group_name_H-M   'P 1'
#
loop_
_entity.id
_entity.type
_entity.pdbx_description
1 polymer ?
#
loop_
_entity_poly.entity_id
_entity_poly.type
_entity_poly.pdbx_seq_one_letter_code
_entity_poly.pdbx_strand_id
1 'polypeptide(L)'
;LQRSFPGIVSAVDAKEARQAGVQAVKYAVAGKTASGSSAIKRKPGKKYQVYFECVPLQNVAKETRHMPDEFINAEGNNVTDAFIRYAAPIVGPLPPVGRFKGVKVAKLA
;
A
#
# COMPACT_ATOMS: atom_id res chain seq x y z
N LEU A 1 18.10 -3.83 -4.41
CA LEU A 1 17.51 -4.97 -3.70
C LEU A 1 16.03 -4.75 -3.26
N GLN A 2 15.62 -3.53 -2.90
CA GLN A 2 14.30 -3.20 -2.33
C GLN A 2 13.06 -3.59 -3.17
N ARG A 3 13.17 -3.77 -4.49
CA ARG A 3 12.05 -4.11 -5.39
C ARG A 3 12.03 -5.58 -5.83
N SER A 4 13.01 -6.37 -5.38
CA SER A 4 13.20 -7.76 -5.82
C SER A 4 13.81 -8.56 -4.68
N PHE A 5 13.09 -8.63 -3.56
CA PHE A 5 13.48 -9.39 -2.38
C PHE A 5 12.45 -10.50 -2.10
N PRO A 6 12.58 -11.67 -2.75
CA PRO A 6 11.57 -12.73 -2.68
C PRO A 6 11.31 -13.27 -1.27
N GLY A 7 12.29 -13.12 -0.37
CA GLY A 7 12.20 -13.62 1.01
C GLY A 7 11.39 -12.75 1.97
N ILE A 8 11.09 -11.49 1.63
CA ILE A 8 10.28 -10.59 2.46
C ILE A 8 9.24 -9.93 1.55
N VAL A 9 8.06 -10.55 1.49
CA VAL A 9 6.94 -10.10 0.66
C VAL A 9 5.73 -9.91 1.54
N SER A 10 4.98 -8.83 1.32
CA SER A 10 3.67 -8.69 1.96
C SER A 10 2.70 -9.71 1.37
N ALA A 11 2.13 -10.55 2.23
CA ALA A 11 1.07 -11.49 1.82
C ALA A 11 -0.18 -10.77 1.29
N VAL A 12 -0.44 -9.54 1.74
CA VAL A 12 -1.57 -8.74 1.28
C VAL A 12 -1.32 -8.24 -0.13
N ASP A 13 -0.15 -7.64 -0.39
CA ASP A 13 0.25 -7.17 -1.72
C ASP A 13 0.29 -8.31 -2.74
N ALA A 14 0.91 -9.45 -2.39
CA ALA A 14 0.96 -10.62 -3.27
C ALA A 14 -0.43 -11.16 -3.64
N LYS A 15 -1.35 -11.18 -2.67
CA LYS A 15 -2.74 -11.62 -2.91
C LYS A 15 -3.49 -10.63 -3.80
N GLU A 16 -3.39 -9.34 -3.51
CA GLU A 16 -4.08 -8.30 -4.27
C GLU A 16 -3.54 -8.19 -5.71
N ALA A 17 -2.23 -8.31 -5.90
CA ALA A 17 -1.60 -8.32 -7.22
C ALA A 17 -2.08 -9.51 -8.07
N ARG A 18 -2.16 -10.71 -7.50
CA ARG A 18 -2.72 -11.88 -8.19
C ARG A 18 -4.20 -11.68 -8.54
N GLN A 19 -4.98 -11.13 -7.61
CA GLN A 19 -6.40 -10.86 -7.83
C GLN A 19 -6.63 -9.80 -8.91
N ALA A 20 -5.80 -8.76 -8.98
CA ALA A 20 -5.85 -7.75 -10.04
C ALA A 20 -5.69 -8.37 -11.43
N GLY A 21 -4.72 -9.28 -11.59
CA GLY A 21 -4.52 -10.02 -12.84
C GLY A 21 -5.73 -10.90 -13.21
N VAL A 22 -6.26 -11.65 -12.24
CA VAL A 22 -7.47 -12.47 -12.44
C VAL A 22 -8.67 -11.62 -12.87
N GLN A 23 -8.88 -10.48 -12.23
CA GLN A 23 -9.99 -9.58 -12.56
C GLN A 23 -9.80 -8.93 -13.93
N ALA A 24 -8.58 -8.54 -14.29
CA ALA A 24 -8.28 -8.01 -15.61
C ALA A 24 -8.67 -8.99 -16.73
N VAL A 25 -8.34 -10.29 -16.58
CA VAL A 25 -8.75 -11.32 -17.55
C VAL A 25 -10.28 -11.42 -17.61
N LYS A 26 -10.97 -11.44 -16.46
CA LYS A 26 -12.44 -11.49 -16.42
C LYS A 26 -13.08 -10.30 -17.14
N TYR A 27 -12.54 -9.10 -16.95
CA TYR A 27 -13.06 -7.91 -17.65
C TYR A 27 -12.83 -8.01 -19.16
N ALA A 28 -11.67 -8.49 -19.60
CA ALA A 28 -11.36 -8.67 -21.01
C ALA A 28 -12.28 -9.69 -21.69
N VAL A 29 -12.51 -10.86 -21.08
CA VAL A 29 -13.33 -11.94 -21.68
C VAL A 29 -14.84 -11.69 -21.59
N ALA A 30 -15.29 -10.80 -20.69
CA ALA A 30 -16.71 -10.48 -20.55
C ALA A 30 -17.28 -9.70 -21.76
N GLY A 31 -16.44 -9.19 -22.66
CA GLY A 31 -16.86 -8.49 -23.88
C GLY A 31 -17.52 -7.13 -23.64
N LYS A 32 -17.48 -6.61 -22.39
CA LYS A 32 -18.14 -5.35 -22.00
C LYS A 32 -17.25 -4.12 -22.18
N THR A 33 -15.95 -4.29 -22.38
CA THR A 33 -14.98 -3.19 -22.44
C THR A 33 -13.94 -3.47 -23.53
N ALA A 34 -13.72 -2.53 -24.44
CA ALA A 34 -12.69 -2.63 -25.47
C ALA A 34 -11.27 -2.42 -24.90
N SER A 35 -11.14 -1.62 -23.83
CA SER A 35 -9.90 -1.39 -23.10
C SER A 35 -10.20 -0.91 -21.68
N GLY A 36 -9.23 -1.05 -20.77
CA GLY A 36 -9.36 -0.60 -19.38
C GLY A 36 -8.21 -1.06 -18.49
N SER A 37 -8.10 -0.45 -17.31
CA SER A 37 -7.17 -0.85 -16.25
C SER A 37 -7.95 -1.47 -15.08
N SER A 38 -7.42 -2.53 -14.48
CA SER A 38 -8.00 -3.10 -13.26
C SER A 38 -7.49 -2.32 -12.04
N ALA A 39 -8.32 -1.44 -11.50
CA ALA A 39 -8.00 -0.63 -10.33
C ALA A 39 -8.34 -1.39 -9.03
N ILE A 40 -7.42 -1.32 -8.05
CA ILE A 40 -7.65 -1.77 -6.68
C ILE A 40 -8.21 -0.58 -5.90
N LYS A 41 -9.44 -0.68 -5.41
CA LYS A 41 -10.10 0.36 -4.62
C LYS A 41 -10.40 -0.13 -3.21
N ARG A 42 -10.19 0.74 -2.22
CA ARG A 42 -10.51 0.43 -0.82
C ARG A 42 -12.00 0.56 -0.58
N LYS A 43 -12.60 -0.41 0.10
CA LYS A 43 -13.98 -0.30 0.57
C LYS A 43 -14.05 0.68 1.75
N PRO A 44 -15.14 1.46 1.87
CA PRO A 44 -15.38 2.26 3.06
C PRO A 44 -15.59 1.36 4.27
N GLY A 45 -15.14 1.81 5.44
CA GLY A 45 -15.34 1.12 6.71
C GLY A 45 -14.08 1.01 7.56
N LYS A 46 -14.23 0.42 8.75
CA LYS A 46 -13.15 0.28 9.74
C LYS A 46 -12.18 -0.86 9.42
N LYS A 47 -12.59 -1.85 8.65
CA LYS A 47 -11.77 -3.01 8.27
C LYS A 47 -11.20 -2.81 6.89
N TYR A 48 -9.90 -3.07 6.73
CA TYR A 48 -9.26 -3.01 5.42
C TYR A 48 -9.83 -4.10 4.51
N GLN A 49 -10.45 -3.67 3.42
CA GLN A 49 -10.95 -4.53 2.35
C GLN A 49 -10.80 -3.78 1.02
N VAL A 50 -10.57 -4.53 -0.04
CA VAL A 50 -10.49 -4.00 -1.39
C VAL A 50 -11.59 -4.58 -2.28
N TYR A 51 -11.88 -3.86 -3.36
CA TYR A 51 -12.64 -4.35 -4.50
C TYR A 51 -11.93 -3.93 -5.78
N PHE A 52 -12.27 -4.60 -6.87
CA PHE A 52 -11.66 -4.39 -8.18
C PHE A 52 -12.69 -3.78 -9.11
N GLU A 53 -12.24 -2.83 -9.90
CA GLU A 53 -13.06 -2.12 -10.87
C GLU A 53 -12.28 -1.92 -12.16
N CYS A 54 -12.95 -2.10 -13.31
CA CYS A 54 -12.37 -1.75 -14.60
C CYS A 54 -12.56 -0.24 -14.83
N VAL A 55 -11.47 0.51 -14.87
CA VAL A 55 -11.49 1.95 -15.12
C VAL A 55 -11.01 2.26 -16.55
N PRO A 56 -11.62 3.24 -17.25
CA PRO A 56 -11.17 3.66 -18.57
C PRO A 56 -9.71 4.11 -18.55
N LEU A 57 -8.93 3.73 -19.56
CA LEU A 57 -7.51 4.10 -19.64
C LEU A 57 -7.29 5.62 -19.68
N GLN A 58 -8.22 6.37 -20.27
CA GLN A 58 -8.18 7.84 -20.33
C GLN A 58 -8.19 8.49 -18.94
N ASN A 59 -8.81 7.85 -17.94
CA ASN A 59 -8.88 8.36 -16.57
C ASN A 59 -7.63 8.04 -15.73
N VAL A 60 -6.71 7.25 -16.28
CA VAL A 60 -5.47 6.83 -15.60
C VAL A 60 -4.25 7.38 -16.33
N ALA A 61 -4.32 7.51 -17.66
CA ALA A 61 -3.24 8.04 -18.46
C ALA A 61 -2.95 9.50 -18.08
N LYS A 62 -1.68 9.80 -17.80
CA LYS A 62 -1.16 11.13 -17.40
C LYS A 62 -1.64 11.64 -16.03
N GLU A 63 -2.51 10.91 -15.33
CA GLU A 63 -2.91 11.23 -13.96
C GLU A 63 -1.90 10.63 -12.98
N THR A 64 -1.35 11.48 -12.09
CA THR A 64 -0.38 11.06 -11.08
C THR A 64 -1.00 11.12 -9.71
N ARG A 65 -0.90 10.01 -8.96
CA ARG A 65 -1.28 10.00 -7.55
C ARG A 65 -0.14 10.59 -6.72
N HIS A 66 -0.30 11.84 -6.32
CA HIS A 66 0.63 12.52 -5.40
C HIS A 66 0.49 11.97 -3.98
N MET A 67 1.57 12.07 -3.20
CA MET A 67 1.52 11.81 -1.76
C MET A 67 0.68 12.93 -1.11
N PRO A 68 -0.39 12.59 -0.36
CA PRO A 68 -1.16 13.59 0.35
C PRO A 68 -0.30 14.34 1.37
N ASP A 69 -0.47 15.65 1.48
CA ASP A 69 0.28 16.47 2.45
C ASP A 69 0.05 16.02 3.90
N GLU A 70 -1.16 15.54 4.20
CA GLU A 70 -1.52 14.98 5.51
C GLU A 70 -0.69 13.75 5.90
N PHE A 71 0.01 13.11 4.96
CA PHE A 71 0.89 11.97 5.24
C PHE A 71 2.27 12.39 5.74
N ILE A 72 2.63 13.67 5.61
CA ILE A 72 3.93 14.22 5.98
C ILE A 72 3.76 15.06 7.26
N ASN A 73 4.65 14.89 8.24
CA ASN A 73 4.59 15.69 9.47
C ASN A 73 4.93 17.17 9.20
N ALA A 74 4.60 18.04 10.15
CA ALA A 74 4.84 19.49 10.01
C ALA A 74 6.32 19.86 9.77
N GLU A 75 7.26 19.06 10.28
CA GLU A 75 8.71 19.26 10.10
C GLU A 75 9.24 18.72 8.75
N GLY A 76 8.41 18.02 7.96
CA GLY A 76 8.77 17.51 6.63
C GLY A 76 9.75 16.33 6.62
N ASN A 77 10.06 15.73 7.77
CA ASN A 77 11.10 14.72 7.94
C ASN A 77 10.57 13.34 8.36
N ASN A 78 9.25 13.22 8.56
CA ASN A 78 8.62 11.99 9.02
C ASN A 78 7.19 11.84 8.48
N VAL A 79 6.64 10.65 8.63
CA VAL A 79 5.26 10.34 8.25
C VAL A 79 4.30 10.55 9.42
N THR A 80 3.05 10.86 9.12
CA THR A 80 1.98 10.98 10.13
C THR A 80 1.27 9.65 10.38
N ASP A 81 0.44 9.62 11.41
CA ASP A 81 -0.47 8.49 11.67
C ASP A 81 -1.43 8.20 10.50
N ALA A 82 -1.75 9.21 9.68
CA ALA A 82 -2.59 9.02 8.50
C ALA A 82 -1.90 8.12 7.47
N PHE A 83 -0.60 8.35 7.24
CA PHE A 83 0.21 7.47 6.40
C PHE A 83 0.33 6.07 7.00
N ILE A 84 0.58 5.96 8.30
CA ILE A 84 0.71 4.65 8.97
C ILE A 84 -0.58 3.85 8.81
N ARG A 85 -1.74 4.47 9.06
CA ARG A 85 -3.06 3.84 8.83
C ARG A 85 -3.27 3.45 7.36
N TYR A 86 -2.76 4.25 6.43
CA TYR A 86 -2.82 3.93 5.01
C TYR A 86 -1.94 2.72 4.66
N ALA A 87 -0.68 2.68 5.09
CA ALA A 87 0.32 1.70 4.66
C ALA A 87 0.26 0.38 5.44
N ALA A 88 -0.01 0.43 6.76
CA ALA A 88 0.00 -0.73 7.66
C ALA A 88 -0.76 -1.97 7.14
N PRO A 89 -1.99 -1.86 6.61
CA PRO A 89 -2.69 -3.04 6.10
C PRO A 89 -2.04 -3.65 4.85
N ILE A 90 -1.33 -2.87 4.04
CA ILE A 90 -0.70 -3.34 2.80
C ILE A 90 0.64 -3.98 3.09
N VAL A 91 1.44 -3.45 4.02
CA VAL A 91 2.79 -3.99 4.31
C VAL A 91 2.76 -5.32 5.06
N GLY A 92 1.64 -5.63 5.72
CA GLY A 92 1.51 -6.84 6.53
C GLY A 92 2.30 -6.76 7.84
N PRO A 93 2.54 -7.89 8.52
CA PRO A 93 3.28 -7.91 9.78
C PRO A 93 4.73 -7.48 9.55
N LEU A 94 5.14 -6.41 10.24
CA LEU A 94 6.51 -5.93 10.24
C LEU A 94 7.35 -6.75 11.23
N PRO A 95 8.65 -6.96 10.96
CA PRO A 95 9.54 -7.59 11.93
C PRO A 95 9.57 -6.78 13.23
N PRO A 96 9.68 -7.44 14.40
CA PRO A 96 9.71 -6.75 15.67
C PRO A 96 10.92 -5.82 15.72
N VAL A 97 10.67 -4.53 15.96
CA VAL A 97 11.72 -3.55 16.14
C VAL A 97 12.30 -3.73 17.54
N GLY A 98 13.55 -4.19 17.62
CA GLY A 98 14.29 -4.23 18.88
C GLY A 98 14.64 -2.82 19.36
N ARG A 99 14.37 -2.52 20.63
CA ARG A 99 14.94 -1.35 21.32
C ARG A 99 15.86 -1.83 22.43
N PHE A 100 17.03 -1.22 22.53
CA PHE A 100 17.90 -1.45 23.67
C PHE A 100 17.19 -0.99 24.94
N LYS A 101 17.36 -1.76 26.03
CA LYS A 101 16.96 -1.34 27.37
C LYS A 101 17.78 -0.07 27.65
N GLY A 102 17.12 1.09 27.75
CA GLY A 102 17.75 2.38 27.94
C GLY A 102 18.38 2.50 29.34
N VAL A 103 19.41 1.69 29.61
CA VAL A 103 20.13 1.64 30.87
C VAL A 103 20.87 2.95 31.02
N LYS A 104 20.42 3.78 31.95
CA LYS A 104 21.12 5.01 32.32
C LYS A 104 22.35 4.63 33.15
N VAL A 105 23.50 5.13 32.76
CA VAL A 105 24.75 5.01 33.52
C VAL A 105 25.01 6.34 34.23
N ALA A 106 25.43 6.28 35.49
CA ALA A 106 25.79 7.48 36.24
C ALA A 106 27.05 8.12 35.63
N LYS A 107 27.09 9.46 35.57
CA LYS A 107 28.34 10.16 35.28
C LYS A 107 29.28 9.96 36.46
N LEU A 108 30.50 9.52 36.18
CA LEU A 108 31.59 9.57 37.16
C LEU A 108 31.94 11.04 37.38
N ALA A 109 32.01 11.44 38.65
CA ALA A 109 32.47 12.76 39.09
C ALA A 109 34.00 12.87 38.93
#